data_AF-A0A368GFH0-F1
#
_entry.id   AF-A0A368GFH0-F1
#
_cell.length_a   1.000
_cell.length_b   1.000
_cell.length_c   1.000
_cell.angle_alpha   90.00
_cell.angle_beta   90.00
_cell.angle_gamma   90.00
#
_symmetry.space_group_name_H-M   'P 1'
#
loop_
_entity.id
_entity.type
_entity.pdbx_description
1 polymer ?
#
loop_
_entity_poly.entity_id
_entity_poly.type
_entity_poly.pdbx_seq_one_letter_code
_entity_poly.pdbx_strand_id
1 'polypeptide(L)'
;MAANYLVKNTPFGNEFLRKWSEQEFKQPPSWHGFDQGGLMMLLLELLIPDAIKEYEVCNEYWRNGSNYETYMATVMCVRLPLGATTVWPDKIRIYRKGEAFARDGWIIHEQ
;
A
#
# COMPACT_ATOMS: atom_id res chain seq x y z
N MET A 1 4.70 7.53 3.00
CA MET A 1 4.13 7.44 4.36
C MET A 1 2.66 7.09 4.28
N ALA A 2 2.20 6.11 5.07
CA ALA A 2 0.80 5.74 5.20
C ALA A 2 0.16 6.49 6.37
N ALA A 3 -0.06 7.79 6.19
CA ALA A 3 -0.41 8.68 7.30
C ALA A 3 -1.87 8.58 7.79
N ASN A 4 -2.78 7.99 7.00
CA ASN A 4 -4.22 8.11 7.26
C ASN A 4 -4.95 6.78 7.08
N TYR A 5 -5.33 6.17 8.19
CA TYR A 5 -6.11 4.93 8.21
C TYR A 5 -6.89 4.85 9.52
N LEU A 6 -7.95 4.04 9.51
CA LEU A 6 -8.69 3.65 10.72
C LEU A 6 -8.80 2.13 10.72
N VAL A 7 -8.37 1.50 11.81
CA VAL A 7 -8.50 0.06 12.00
C VAL A 7 -9.54 -0.21 13.08
N LYS A 8 -10.57 -0.97 12.74
CA LYS A 8 -11.59 -1.39 13.70
C LYS A 8 -11.02 -2.50 14.59
N ASN A 9 -11.20 -2.38 15.91
CA ASN A 9 -10.79 -3.42 16.87
C ASN A 9 -11.60 -4.70 16.64
N THR A 10 -11.03 -5.61 15.86
CA THR A 10 -11.59 -6.88 15.42
C THR A 10 -10.44 -7.87 15.24
N PRO A 11 -10.69 -9.19 15.22
CA PRO A 11 -9.65 -10.17 14.91
C PRO A 11 -8.92 -9.87 13.59
N PHE A 12 -9.67 -9.49 12.54
CA PHE A 12 -9.09 -9.08 11.26
C PHE A 12 -8.23 -7.82 11.40
N GLY A 13 -8.72 -6.77 12.07
CA GLY A 13 -7.97 -5.52 12.23
C GLY A 13 -6.65 -5.71 13.00
N ASN A 14 -6.67 -6.51 14.07
CA ASN A 14 -5.47 -6.82 14.84
C ASN A 14 -4.46 -7.64 14.01
N GLU A 15 -4.94 -8.64 13.27
CA GLU A 15 -4.10 -9.45 12.39
C GLU A 15 -3.53 -8.62 11.22
N PHE A 16 -4.32 -7.71 10.66
CA PHE A 16 -3.87 -6.79 9.62
C PHE A 16 -2.72 -5.92 10.11
N LEU A 17 -2.84 -5.30 11.29
CA LEU A 17 -1.77 -4.49 11.89
C LEU A 17 -0.51 -5.31 12.17
N ARG A 18 -0.67 -6.54 12.67
CA ARG A 18 0.44 -7.47 12.89
C ARG A 18 1.16 -7.80 11.59
N LYS A 19 0.44 -8.23 10.55
CA LYS A 19 1.01 -8.51 9.23
C LYS A 19 1.68 -7.28 8.60
N TRP A 20 1.14 -6.09 8.85
CA TRP A 20 1.76 -4.85 8.37
C TRP A 20 3.06 -4.55 9.10
N SER A 21 3.12 -4.72 10.42
CA SER A 21 4.39 -4.59 11.17
C SER A 21 5.46 -5.58 10.69
N GLU A 22 5.08 -6.80 10.30
CA GLU A 22 6.02 -7.78 9.77
C GLU A 22 6.67 -7.36 8.44
N GLN A 23 6.06 -6.41 7.71
CA GLN A 23 6.65 -5.88 6.48
C GLN A 23 7.92 -5.08 6.75
N GLU A 24 8.14 -4.57 7.97
CA GLU A 24 9.39 -3.90 8.38
C GLU A 24 10.62 -4.77 8.10
N PHE A 25 10.51 -6.08 8.32
CA PHE A 25 11.61 -7.02 8.13
C PHE A 25 11.76 -7.51 6.68
N LYS A 26 10.88 -7.07 5.77
CA LYS A 26 10.89 -7.42 4.35
C LYS A 26 11.32 -6.26 3.44
N GLN A 27 11.55 -5.07 4.02
CA GLN A 27 11.88 -3.89 3.23
C GLN A 27 13.25 -4.05 2.55
N PRO A 28 13.38 -3.70 1.26
CA PRO A 28 14.67 -3.73 0.58
C PRO A 28 15.59 -2.63 1.11
N PRO A 29 16.92 -2.75 0.95
CA PRO A 29 17.87 -1.73 1.39
C PRO A 29 17.85 -0.46 0.51
N SER A 30 17.11 -0.48 -0.60
CA SER A 30 16.97 0.60 -1.58
C SER A 30 15.88 1.60 -1.17
N TRP A 31 15.52 2.58 -2.00
CA TRP A 31 14.42 3.49 -1.66
C TRP A 31 13.08 2.73 -1.68
N HIS A 32 12.45 2.56 -0.51
CA HIS A 32 11.33 1.64 -0.34
C HIS A 32 10.03 2.27 0.22
N GLY A 33 10.02 3.57 0.52
CA GLY A 33 8.82 4.28 0.97
C GLY A 33 8.30 3.88 2.36
N PHE A 34 9.17 3.27 3.17
CA PHE A 34 8.92 2.85 4.55
C PHE A 34 7.60 2.08 4.73
N ASP A 35 6.78 2.50 5.69
CA ASP A 35 5.47 1.96 6.03
C ASP A 35 4.53 1.82 4.82
N GLN A 36 4.56 2.78 3.88
CA GLN A 36 3.72 2.78 2.69
C GLN A 36 4.13 1.71 1.70
N GLY A 37 5.43 1.46 1.50
CA GLY A 37 5.91 0.39 0.63
C GLY A 37 5.43 -0.98 1.11
N GLY A 38 5.67 -1.26 2.40
CA GLY A 38 5.17 -2.49 3.03
C GLY A 38 3.65 -2.62 2.98
N LEU A 39 2.91 -1.51 3.17
CA LEU A 39 1.47 -1.50 3.06
C LEU A 39 1.00 -1.90 1.66
N MET A 40 1.58 -1.33 0.61
CA MET A 40 1.18 -1.62 -0.77
C MET A 40 1.39 -3.10 -1.11
N MET A 41 2.54 -3.68 -0.76
CA MET A 41 2.81 -5.09 -0.99
C MET A 41 1.86 -6.00 -0.20
N LEU A 42 1.60 -5.68 1.07
CA LEU A 42 0.63 -6.41 1.89
C LEU A 42 -0.79 -6.33 1.32
N LEU A 43 -1.23 -5.17 0.83
CA LEU A 43 -2.56 -5.02 0.24
C LEU A 43 -2.72 -5.92 -0.99
N LEU A 44 -1.71 -6.04 -1.83
CA LEU A 44 -1.76 -6.93 -2.99
C LEU A 44 -1.88 -8.40 -2.56
N GLU A 45 -1.01 -8.84 -1.64
CA GLU A 45 -1.01 -10.20 -1.08
C GLU A 45 -2.35 -10.56 -0.40
N LEU A 46 -2.91 -9.63 0.37
CA LEU A 46 -4.10 -9.86 1.21
C LEU A 46 -5.41 -9.81 0.41
N LEU A 47 -5.50 -8.91 -0.57
CA LEU A 47 -6.75 -8.60 -1.28
C LEU A 47 -6.88 -9.37 -2.58
N ILE A 48 -5.76 -9.73 -3.23
CA ILE A 48 -5.73 -10.49 -4.48
C ILE A 48 -4.62 -11.54 -4.42
N PRO A 49 -4.75 -12.57 -3.56
CA PRO A 49 -3.69 -13.56 -3.32
C PRO A 49 -3.29 -14.36 -4.57
N ASP A 50 -4.18 -14.46 -5.56
CA ASP A 50 -3.93 -15.19 -6.80
C ASP A 50 -3.11 -14.37 -7.82
N ALA A 51 -2.88 -13.06 -7.57
CA ALA A 51 -2.10 -12.17 -8.44
C ALA A 51 -0.58 -12.31 -8.19
N ILE A 52 -0.08 -13.55 -8.26
CA ILE A 52 1.30 -13.91 -7.94
C ILE A 52 2.28 -13.20 -8.89
N LYS A 53 1.98 -13.17 -10.20
CA LYS A 53 2.85 -12.54 -11.20
C LYS A 53 2.91 -11.03 -11.02
N GLU A 54 1.76 -10.41 -10.77
CA GLU A 54 1.67 -8.98 -10.48
C GLU A 54 2.45 -8.65 -9.21
N TYR A 55 2.34 -9.48 -8.17
CA TYR A 55 3.12 -9.31 -6.94
C TYR A 55 4.62 -9.35 -7.21
N GLU A 56 5.10 -10.34 -7.99
CA GLU A 56 6.52 -10.45 -8.34
C GLU A 56 7.03 -9.20 -9.08
N VAL A 57 6.27 -8.72 -10.07
CA VAL A 57 6.61 -7.49 -10.81
C VAL A 57 6.62 -6.26 -9.90
N CYS A 58 5.61 -6.09 -9.04
CA CYS A 58 5.57 -4.95 -8.12
C CYS A 58 6.70 -5.00 -7.09
N ASN A 59 7.06 -6.20 -6.64
CA ASN A 59 8.17 -6.43 -5.72
C ASN A 59 9.52 -6.11 -6.39
N GLU A 60 9.68 -6.37 -7.69
CA GLU A 60 10.86 -5.96 -8.44
C GLU A 60 11.02 -4.43 -8.47
N TYR A 61 9.94 -3.70 -8.80
CA TYR A 61 9.96 -2.23 -8.74
C TYR A 61 10.28 -1.75 -7.32
N TRP A 62 9.72 -2.41 -6.30
CA TRP A 62 9.95 -2.02 -4.91
C TRP A 62 11.40 -2.22 -4.48
N ARG A 63 12.02 -3.33 -4.88
CA ARG A 63 13.42 -3.66 -4.59
C ARG A 63 14.41 -2.78 -5.33
N ASN A 64 14.03 -2.26 -6.50
CA ASN A 64 14.92 -1.48 -7.36
C ASN A 64 14.68 0.03 -7.28
N GLY A 65 13.79 0.51 -6.41
CA GLY A 65 13.54 1.94 -6.21
C GLY A 65 14.80 2.68 -5.76
N SER A 66 15.15 3.79 -6.41
CA SER A 66 16.33 4.60 -6.09
C SER A 66 15.98 5.94 -5.45
N ASN A 67 14.76 6.41 -5.63
CA ASN A 67 14.24 7.69 -5.18
C ASN A 67 12.71 7.66 -5.13
N TYR A 68 12.08 8.77 -4.73
CA TYR A 68 10.62 8.89 -4.67
C TYR A 68 9.93 8.58 -6.00
N GLU A 69 10.44 9.12 -7.11
CA GLU A 69 9.83 8.98 -8.44
C GLU A 69 9.83 7.51 -8.90
N THR A 70 10.97 6.83 -8.77
CA THR A 70 11.11 5.41 -9.12
C THR A 70 10.28 4.51 -8.22
N TYR A 71 10.18 4.80 -6.92
CA TYR A 71 9.30 4.08 -6.01
C TYR A 71 7.82 4.22 -6.35
N MET A 72 7.39 5.37 -6.88
CA MET A 72 6.00 5.54 -7.28
C MET A 72 5.57 4.51 -8.34
N ALA A 73 6.52 3.89 -9.06
CA ALA A 73 6.24 2.72 -9.91
C ALA A 73 5.66 1.54 -9.11
N THR A 74 6.16 1.25 -7.90
CA THR A 74 5.59 0.22 -7.01
C THR A 74 4.15 0.55 -6.62
N VAL A 75 3.90 1.80 -6.20
CA VAL A 75 2.56 2.25 -5.79
C VAL A 75 1.57 2.12 -6.95
N MET A 76 1.99 2.50 -8.16
CA MET A 76 1.16 2.37 -9.36
C MET A 76 0.98 0.91 -9.76
N CYS A 77 2.04 0.11 -9.67
CA CYS A 77 2.00 -1.33 -9.96
C CYS A 77 0.98 -2.05 -9.09
N VAL A 78 0.91 -1.76 -7.79
CA VAL A 78 -0.10 -2.37 -6.89
C VAL A 78 -1.51 -1.84 -7.16
N ARG A 79 -1.65 -0.55 -7.51
CA ARG A 79 -2.95 0.05 -7.81
C ARG A 79 -3.61 -0.52 -9.07
N LEU A 80 -2.82 -0.92 -10.06
CA LEU A 80 -3.32 -1.45 -11.33
C LEU A 80 -4.16 -2.74 -11.13
N PRO A 81 -3.66 -3.79 -10.44
CA PRO A 81 -4.45 -4.99 -10.10
C PRO A 81 -5.63 -4.72 -9.18
N LEU A 82 -5.49 -3.84 -8.17
CA LEU A 82 -6.62 -3.46 -7.30
C LEU A 82 -7.75 -2.79 -8.09
N GLY A 83 -7.40 -2.06 -9.16
CA GLY A 83 -8.33 -1.45 -10.08
C GLY A 83 -9.26 -0.45 -9.41
N ALA A 84 -10.53 -0.44 -9.85
CA ALA A 84 -11.57 0.42 -9.29
C ALA A 84 -12.19 -0.11 -8.00
N THR A 85 -11.77 -1.29 -7.53
CA THR A 85 -12.32 -1.91 -6.32
C THR A 85 -11.92 -1.09 -5.10
N THR A 86 -12.90 -0.66 -4.33
CA THR A 86 -12.72 0.17 -3.13
C THR A 86 -13.26 -0.48 -1.87
N VAL A 87 -13.98 -1.60 -2.01
CA VAL A 87 -14.64 -2.29 -0.91
C VAL A 87 -14.36 -3.78 -1.01
N TRP A 88 -13.65 -4.31 -0.02
CA TRP A 88 -13.54 -5.73 0.25
C TRP A 88 -14.35 -6.04 1.51
N PRO A 89 -15.49 -6.73 1.39
CA PRO A 89 -16.37 -7.02 2.52
C PRO A 89 -15.61 -7.65 3.69
N ASP A 90 -15.92 -7.17 4.90
CA ASP A 90 -15.30 -7.60 6.16
C ASP A 90 -13.77 -7.48 6.25
N LYS A 91 -13.14 -6.78 5.29
CA LYS A 91 -11.69 -6.58 5.23
C LYS A 91 -11.33 -5.10 5.19
N ILE A 92 -11.30 -4.49 4.00
CA ILE A 92 -10.71 -3.17 3.75
C ILE A 92 -11.65 -2.32 2.92
N ARG A 93 -11.74 -1.03 3.27
CA ARG A 93 -12.37 0.01 2.45
C ARG A 93 -11.34 1.10 2.15
N ILE A 94 -11.16 1.39 0.86
CA ILE A 94 -10.28 2.44 0.37
C ILE A 94 -11.15 3.60 -0.11
N TYR A 95 -11.02 4.77 0.51
CA TYR A 95 -11.73 5.98 0.08
C TYR A 95 -11.08 6.58 -1.16
N ARG A 96 -11.90 7.24 -2.00
CA ARG A 96 -11.38 7.97 -3.16
C ARG A 96 -10.57 9.17 -2.69
N LYS A 97 -9.67 9.66 -3.56
CA LYS A 97 -8.92 10.89 -3.29
C LYS A 97 -9.90 12.04 -2.99
N GLY A 98 -9.66 12.76 -1.90
CA GLY A 98 -10.48 13.90 -1.47
C GLY A 98 -11.74 13.55 -0.66
N GLU A 99 -12.10 12.27 -0.52
CA GLU A 99 -13.28 11.84 0.25
C GLU A 99 -12.95 11.41 1.68
N ALA A 100 -11.67 11.27 2.01
CA ALA A 100 -11.19 10.90 3.35
C ALA A 100 -10.87 12.11 4.23
N PHE A 101 -10.53 11.86 5.49
CA PHE A 101 -10.28 12.90 6.51
C PHE A 101 -8.90 13.56 6.43
N ALA A 102 -8.12 13.31 5.37
CA ALA A 102 -6.78 13.85 5.21
C ALA A 102 -6.46 14.22 3.75
N ARG A 103 -5.64 15.25 3.60
CA ARG A 103 -5.20 15.79 2.31
C ARG A 103 -3.71 15.51 2.13
N ASP A 104 -3.35 15.06 0.93
CA ASP A 104 -1.96 14.81 0.57
C ASP A 104 -1.19 16.14 0.47
N GLY A 105 0.07 16.13 0.92
CA GLY A 105 0.98 17.28 0.83
C GLY A 105 1.14 17.79 -0.61
N TRP A 106 1.10 16.88 -1.58
CA TRP A 106 1.10 17.22 -3.00
C TRP A 106 -0.03 18.19 -3.38
N ILE A 107 -1.23 17.96 -2.84
CA ILE A 107 -2.42 18.78 -3.17
C ILE A 107 -2.31 20.20 -2.61
N ILE A 108 -1.52 20.41 -1.56
CA ILE A 108 -1.37 21.72 -0.90
C ILE A 108 -0.14 22.51 -1.37
N HIS A 109 0.84 21.86 -2.00
CA HIS A 109 2.11 22.49 -2.38
C HIS A 109 2.30 22.68 -3.89
N GLU A 110 1.52 22.00 -4.73
CA GLU A 110 1.48 22.29 -6.16
C GLU A 110 0.41 23.33 -6.49
N GLN A 111 0.83 24.60 -6.46
CA GLN A 111 0.26 25.71 -7.22
C GLN A 111 1.35 26.31 -8.10
#